data_AF-A0A938QU65-F1
#
_entry.id   AF-A0A938QU65-F1
#
_cell.length_a   1.000
_cell.length_b   1.000
_cell.length_c   1.000
_cell.angle_alpha   90.00
_cell.angle_beta   90.00
_cell.angle_gamma   90.00
#
_symmetry.space_group_name_H-M   'P 1'
#
loop_
_entity.id
_entity.type
_entity.pdbx_description
1 polymer ?
#
loop_
_entity_poly.entity_id
_entity_poly.type
_entity_poly.pdbx_seq_one_letter_code
_entity_poly.pdbx_strand_id
1 'polypeptide(L)'
;MDDLDRTLEALKVQIKKEIVDNYFAERVYLEGEVQALAQEVDHYREHYNQAARLFQAFYQALGGSEAVIRRVMQFLRVDPWPGYEEYRRLPGPIQAGLLRGRARRGLTARRRRLHLILDLYDELRRLLEKLSAEHGDILVHLRLLNEDIDKFNLSFDFGLIAAQIEAMEGGPAVIAGGLQAGEREELSTRMRLKRRSLSPAELPPPPPLPPLKEVKGGLTALL
;
A
#
# COMPACT_ATOMS: atom_id res chain seq x y z
N MET A 1 -3.25 36.60 48.01
CA MET A 1 -3.16 35.82 46.77
C MET A 1 -1.80 36.13 46.21
N ASP A 2 -0.84 35.23 46.45
CA ASP A 2 0.58 35.50 46.28
C ASP A 2 0.98 35.45 44.80
N ASP A 3 2.02 36.20 44.42
CA ASP A 3 2.63 36.12 43.08
C ASP A 3 3.07 34.69 42.71
N LEU A 4 3.36 33.87 43.72
CA LEU A 4 3.64 32.44 43.60
C LEU A 4 2.42 31.65 43.08
N ASP A 5 1.22 31.95 43.57
CA ASP A 5 -0.01 31.29 43.12
C ASP A 5 -0.32 31.64 41.66
N ARG A 6 -0.11 32.91 41.27
CA ARG A 6 -0.31 33.36 39.89
C ARG A 6 0.67 32.72 38.91
N THR A 7 1.93 32.58 39.30
CA THR A 7 2.95 31.94 38.46
C THR A 7 2.72 30.44 38.33
N LEU A 8 2.29 29.76 39.39
CA LEU A 8 1.89 28.35 39.33
C LEU A 8 0.68 28.13 38.41
N GLU A 9 -0.35 28.97 38.49
CA GLU A 9 -1.51 28.86 37.60
C GLU A 9 -1.16 29.15 36.14
N ALA A 10 -0.32 30.15 35.87
CA ALA A 10 0.17 30.40 34.52
C ALA A 10 0.94 29.21 33.94
N LEU A 11 1.80 28.56 34.76
CA LEU A 11 2.55 27.38 34.35
C LEU A 11 1.63 26.19 34.04
N LYS A 12 0.62 25.94 34.88
CA LYS A 12 -0.37 24.87 34.63
C LYS A 12 -1.12 25.06 33.31
N VAL A 13 -1.56 26.29 33.04
CA VAL A 13 -2.25 26.62 31.78
C VAL A 13 -1.32 26.40 30.59
N GLN A 14 -0.05 26.80 30.70
CA GLN A 14 0.92 26.61 29.64
C GLN A 14 1.21 25.12 29.37
N ILE A 15 1.42 24.32 30.41
CA ILE A 15 1.64 22.87 30.28
C ILE A 15 0.42 22.19 29.61
N LYS A 16 -0.80 22.51 30.06
CA LYS A 16 -2.03 21.97 29.45
C LYS A 16 -2.12 22.33 27.97
N LYS A 17 -1.82 23.59 27.63
CA LYS A 17 -1.84 24.06 26.25
C LYS A 17 -0.81 23.32 25.41
N GLU A 18 0.43 23.18 25.88
CA GLU A 18 1.49 22.47 25.15
C GLU A 18 1.14 21.00 24.91
N ILE A 19 0.55 20.31 25.89
CA ILE A 19 0.10 18.91 25.72
C ILE A 19 -0.97 18.82 24.61
N VAL A 20 -1.97 19.72 24.65
CA VAL A 20 -3.06 19.74 23.66
C VAL A 20 -2.53 20.08 22.27
N ASP A 21 -1.70 21.11 22.16
CA ASP A 21 -1.13 21.56 20.89
C ASP A 21 -0.26 20.46 20.26
N ASN A 22 0.58 19.78 21.05
CA ASN A 22 1.41 18.67 20.57
C ASN A 22 0.56 17.47 20.15
N TYR A 23 -0.47 17.10 20.93
CA TYR A 23 -1.38 16.02 20.57
C TYR A 23 -2.04 16.27 19.21
N PHE A 24 -2.60 17.46 18.99
CA PHE A 24 -3.26 17.77 17.73
C PHE A 24 -2.27 17.88 16.57
N ALA A 25 -1.08 18.44 16.79
CA ALA A 25 -0.05 18.53 15.76
C ALA A 25 0.39 17.12 15.30
N GLU A 26 0.71 16.22 16.24
CA GLU A 26 1.11 14.85 15.90
C GLU A 26 -0.04 14.04 15.29
N ARG A 27 -1.27 14.22 15.78
CA ARG A 27 -2.44 13.56 15.20
C ARG A 27 -2.69 13.98 13.75
N VAL A 28 -2.64 15.27 13.45
CA VAL A 28 -2.80 15.78 12.09
C VAL A 28 -1.70 15.26 11.18
N TYR A 29 -0.46 15.20 11.67
CA TYR A 29 0.65 14.59 10.95
C TYR A 29 0.36 13.12 10.58
N LEU A 30 -0.02 12.29 11.56
CA LEU A 30 -0.32 10.88 11.34
C LEU A 30 -1.54 10.65 10.43
N GLU A 31 -2.56 11.50 10.53
CA GLU A 31 -3.70 11.48 9.60
C GLU A 31 -3.27 11.79 8.16
N GLY A 32 -2.32 12.71 7.99
CA GLY A 32 -1.67 13.00 6.71
C GLY A 32 -0.92 11.80 6.15
N GLU A 33 -0.09 11.13 6.96
CA GLU A 33 0.65 9.92 6.54
C GLU A 33 -0.29 8.77 6.17
N VAL A 34 -1.39 8.60 6.91
CA VAL A 34 -2.44 7.63 6.57
C VAL A 34 -3.04 7.92 5.20
N GLN A 35 -3.24 9.20 4.86
CA GLN A 35 -3.76 9.60 3.55
C GLN A 35 -2.71 9.39 2.45
N ALA A 36 -1.44 9.70 2.71
CA ALA A 36 -0.35 9.47 1.77
C ALA A 36 -0.22 7.97 1.42
N LEU A 37 -0.23 7.09 2.44
CA LEU A 37 -0.23 5.64 2.25
C LEU A 37 -1.40 5.18 1.37
N ALA A 38 -2.60 5.73 1.57
CA ALA A 38 -3.76 5.39 0.75
C ALA A 38 -3.55 5.76 -0.73
N GLN A 39 -2.98 6.93 -1.00
CA GLN A 39 -2.66 7.38 -2.37
C GLN A 39 -1.61 6.49 -3.03
N GLU A 40 -0.58 6.07 -2.29
CA GLU A 40 0.44 5.13 -2.79
C GLU A 40 -0.17 3.78 -3.16
N VAL A 41 -1.06 3.25 -2.31
CA VAL A 41 -1.78 2.00 -2.58
C VAL A 41 -2.68 2.12 -3.82
N ASP A 42 -3.38 3.24 -4.00
CA ASP A 42 -4.23 3.45 -5.17
C ASP A 42 -3.39 3.57 -6.46
N HIS A 43 -2.28 4.29 -6.43
CA HIS A 43 -1.35 4.37 -7.54
C HIS A 43 -0.72 3.00 -7.88
N TYR A 44 -0.34 2.22 -6.85
CA TYR A 44 0.11 0.85 -7.04
C TYR A 44 -0.93 -0.02 -7.76
N ARG A 45 -2.22 0.09 -7.37
CA ARG A 45 -3.31 -0.65 -8.02
C ARG A 45 -3.47 -0.27 -9.49
N GLU A 46 -3.30 1.00 -9.84
CA GLU A 46 -3.33 1.45 -11.24
C GLU A 46 -2.21 0.78 -12.07
N HIS A 47 -0.98 0.78 -11.56
CA HIS A 47 0.14 0.08 -12.21
C HIS A 47 -0.05 -1.43 -12.25
N TYR A 48 -0.61 -2.03 -11.19
CA TYR A 48 -0.89 -3.46 -11.15
C TYR A 48 -1.95 -3.84 -12.19
N ASN A 49 -2.98 -3.02 -12.37
CA ASN A 49 -3.98 -3.17 -13.43
C ASN A 49 -3.36 -3.01 -14.82
N GLN A 50 -2.39 -2.11 -14.99
CA GLN A 50 -1.63 -2.00 -16.23
C GLN A 50 -0.83 -3.29 -16.51
N ALA A 51 -0.19 -3.87 -15.49
CA ALA A 51 0.51 -5.15 -15.62
C ALA A 51 -0.44 -6.29 -15.98
N ALA A 52 -1.63 -6.34 -15.38
CA ALA A 52 -2.67 -7.31 -15.72
C ALA A 52 -3.08 -7.21 -17.20
N ARG A 53 -3.31 -5.99 -17.73
CA ARG A 53 -3.60 -5.78 -19.16
C ARG A 53 -2.44 -6.22 -20.05
N LEU A 54 -1.21 -6.02 -19.62
CA LEU A 54 -0.03 -6.44 -20.35
C LEU A 54 0.12 -7.98 -20.37
N PHE A 55 -0.19 -8.65 -19.25
CA PHE A 55 -0.31 -10.11 -19.19
C PHE A 55 -1.37 -10.63 -20.18
N GLN A 56 -2.54 -9.98 -20.25
CA GLN A 56 -3.57 -10.34 -21.24
C GLN A 56 -3.04 -10.20 -22.69
N ALA A 57 -2.31 -9.13 -22.98
CA ALA A 57 -1.68 -8.96 -24.30
C ALA A 57 -0.61 -10.03 -24.56
N PHE A 58 0.15 -10.42 -23.54
CA PHE A 58 1.13 -11.51 -23.60
C PHE A 58 0.45 -12.85 -23.91
N TYR A 59 -0.64 -13.20 -23.22
CA TYR A 59 -1.45 -14.39 -23.50
C TYR A 59 -2.00 -14.40 -24.93
N GLN A 60 -2.48 -13.24 -25.40
CA GLN A 60 -2.91 -13.10 -26.79
C GLN A 60 -1.76 -13.33 -27.78
N ALA A 61 -0.55 -12.83 -27.50
CA ALA A 61 0.61 -13.05 -28.37
C ALA A 61 1.07 -14.53 -28.39
N LEU A 62 0.93 -15.23 -27.26
CA LEU A 62 1.09 -16.69 -27.16
C LEU A 62 0.00 -17.47 -27.92
N GLY A 63 -1.00 -16.77 -28.47
CA GLY A 63 -2.01 -17.31 -29.37
C GLY A 63 -3.27 -17.80 -28.67
N GLY A 64 -3.47 -17.44 -27.40
CA GLY A 64 -4.68 -17.77 -26.64
C GLY A 64 -4.87 -19.26 -26.31
N SER A 65 -3.98 -20.13 -26.78
CA SER A 65 -4.02 -21.57 -26.46
C SER A 65 -3.61 -21.80 -25.02
N GLU A 66 -4.54 -22.32 -24.21
CA GLU A 66 -4.31 -22.68 -22.81
C GLU A 66 -3.10 -23.60 -22.65
N ALA A 67 -2.92 -24.58 -23.54
CA ALA A 67 -1.78 -25.50 -23.50
C ALA A 67 -0.43 -24.78 -23.67
N VAL A 68 -0.35 -23.81 -24.59
CA VAL A 68 0.87 -23.01 -24.82
C VAL A 68 1.12 -22.09 -23.64
N ILE A 69 0.08 -21.38 -23.17
CA ILE A 69 0.17 -20.46 -22.03
C ILE A 69 0.62 -21.21 -20.78
N ARG A 70 0.00 -22.35 -20.47
CA ARG A 70 0.39 -23.21 -19.34
C ARG A 70 1.85 -23.61 -19.40
N ARG A 71 2.32 -24.07 -20.57
CA ARG A 71 3.70 -24.51 -20.75
C ARG A 71 4.70 -23.36 -20.55
N VAL A 72 4.35 -22.16 -21.03
CA VAL A 72 5.16 -20.96 -20.83
C VAL A 72 5.15 -20.53 -19.36
N MET A 73 3.99 -20.46 -18.70
CA MET A 73 3.90 -20.09 -17.28
C MET A 73 4.64 -21.07 -16.37
N GLN A 74 4.55 -22.37 -16.65
CA GLN A 74 5.33 -23.41 -15.95
C GLN A 74 6.84 -23.22 -16.14
N PHE A 75 7.27 -22.93 -17.36
CA PHE A 75 8.68 -22.64 -17.65
C PHE A 75 9.16 -21.39 -16.90
N LEU A 76 8.34 -20.35 -16.83
CA LEU A 76 8.62 -19.12 -16.09
C LEU A 76 8.45 -19.27 -14.57
N ARG A 77 7.89 -20.39 -14.10
CA ARG A 77 7.55 -20.66 -12.68
C ARG A 77 6.62 -19.62 -12.07
N VAL A 78 5.65 -19.15 -12.86
CA VAL A 78 4.62 -18.19 -12.43
C VAL A 78 3.32 -18.94 -12.17
N ASP A 79 2.91 -19.00 -10.90
CA ASP A 79 1.63 -19.57 -10.45
C ASP A 79 1.14 -18.78 -9.22
N PRO A 80 -0.08 -18.20 -9.21
CA PRO A 80 -1.12 -18.25 -10.25
C PRO A 80 -0.80 -17.44 -11.52
N TRP A 81 -1.49 -17.74 -12.63
CA TRP A 81 -1.36 -17.00 -13.90
C TRP A 81 -2.07 -15.64 -13.80
N PRO A 82 -1.34 -14.53 -13.69
CA PRO A 82 -1.95 -13.24 -13.38
C PRO A 82 -2.86 -12.77 -14.51
N GLY A 83 -4.10 -12.41 -14.20
CA GLY A 83 -5.04 -11.86 -15.19
C GLY A 83 -5.58 -12.88 -16.22
N TYR A 84 -5.33 -14.18 -16.04
CA TYR A 84 -5.69 -15.20 -17.05
C TYR A 84 -7.19 -15.51 -17.09
N GLU A 85 -7.85 -15.59 -15.93
CA GLU A 85 -9.30 -15.81 -15.87
C GLU A 85 -10.07 -14.62 -16.47
N GLU A 86 -9.59 -13.40 -16.21
CA GLU A 86 -10.09 -12.17 -16.83
C GLU A 86 -9.88 -12.21 -18.34
N TYR A 87 -8.70 -12.61 -18.81
CA TYR A 87 -8.40 -12.79 -20.24
C TYR A 87 -9.39 -13.75 -20.91
N ARG A 88 -9.65 -14.91 -20.29
CA ARG A 88 -10.58 -15.93 -20.83
C ARG A 88 -12.00 -15.42 -20.96
N ARG A 89 -12.42 -14.53 -20.07
CA ARG A 89 -13.76 -13.91 -20.08
C ARG A 89 -13.88 -12.78 -21.09
N LEU A 90 -12.79 -12.27 -21.66
CA LEU A 90 -12.84 -11.21 -22.66
C LEU A 90 -13.48 -11.69 -23.97
N PRO A 91 -14.39 -10.90 -24.56
CA PRO A 91 -14.89 -11.15 -25.91
C PRO A 91 -13.76 -11.18 -26.96
N GLY A 92 -13.89 -12.04 -27.97
CA GLY A 92 -12.90 -12.20 -29.05
C GLY A 92 -12.44 -10.90 -29.73
N PRO A 93 -13.33 -9.92 -30.02
CA PRO A 93 -12.91 -8.62 -30.58
C PRO A 93 -12.00 -7.82 -29.64
N ILE A 94 -12.23 -7.89 -28.33
CA ILE A 94 -11.40 -7.23 -27.32
C ILE A 94 -10.05 -7.92 -27.22
N GLN A 95 -10.03 -9.26 -27.19
CA GLN A 95 -8.79 -10.04 -27.19
C GLN A 95 -7.92 -9.72 -28.42
N ALA A 96 -8.52 -9.66 -29.62
CA ALA A 96 -7.81 -9.28 -30.84
C ALA A 96 -7.29 -7.83 -30.79
N GLY A 97 -8.01 -6.95 -30.09
CA GLY A 97 -7.64 -5.55 -29.85
C GLY A 97 -6.43 -5.35 -28.94
N LEU A 98 -6.11 -6.31 -28.06
CA LEU A 98 -5.00 -6.19 -27.08
C LEU A 98 -3.62 -5.99 -27.73
N LEU A 99 -3.46 -6.46 -28.97
CA LEU A 99 -2.21 -6.33 -29.74
C LEU A 99 -2.21 -5.16 -30.73
N ARG A 100 -3.29 -4.36 -30.79
CA ARG A 100 -3.41 -3.23 -31.71
C ARG A 100 -2.37 -2.16 -31.36
N GLY A 101 -1.70 -1.60 -32.38
CA GLY A 101 -0.68 -0.56 -32.19
C GLY A 101 0.71 -1.06 -31.78
N ARG A 102 0.88 -2.36 -31.53
CA ARG A 102 2.20 -2.93 -31.18
C ARG A 102 3.02 -3.24 -32.43
N ALA A 103 4.28 -2.77 -32.44
CA ALA A 103 5.18 -2.96 -33.56
C ALA A 103 5.51 -4.46 -33.77
N ARG A 104 5.40 -4.92 -35.02
CA ARG A 104 5.73 -6.29 -35.41
C ARG A 104 7.02 -6.29 -36.23
N ARG A 105 8.13 -6.65 -35.59
CA ARG A 105 9.48 -6.60 -36.22
C ARG A 105 9.90 -7.96 -36.74
N GLY A 106 10.39 -8.05 -37.96
CA GLY A 106 10.95 -9.28 -38.53
C GLY A 106 10.42 -9.62 -39.92
N LEU A 107 11.22 -10.38 -40.66
CA LEU A 107 10.95 -10.70 -42.08
C LEU A 107 9.81 -11.72 -42.24
N THR A 108 9.76 -12.74 -41.39
CA THR A 108 8.73 -13.79 -41.45
C THR A 108 7.63 -13.58 -40.42
N ALA A 109 6.43 -14.10 -40.69
CA ALA A 109 5.31 -14.05 -39.73
C ALA A 109 5.69 -14.69 -38.39
N ARG A 110 6.44 -15.79 -38.42
CA ARG A 110 6.99 -16.45 -37.23
C ARG A 110 7.92 -15.53 -36.44
N ARG A 111 8.91 -14.90 -37.09
CA ARG A 111 9.83 -13.97 -36.42
C ARG A 111 9.13 -12.73 -35.87
N ARG A 112 8.14 -12.19 -36.60
CA ARG A 112 7.31 -11.07 -36.13
C ARG A 112 6.58 -11.40 -34.83
N ARG A 113 5.99 -12.59 -34.75
CA ARG A 113 5.30 -13.06 -33.54
C ARG A 113 6.28 -13.29 -32.39
N LEU A 114 7.41 -13.95 -32.66
CA LEU A 114 8.42 -14.18 -31.63
C LEU A 114 8.94 -12.87 -31.04
N HIS A 115 9.33 -11.90 -31.87
CA HIS A 115 9.78 -10.60 -31.37
C HIS A 115 8.70 -9.88 -30.58
N LEU A 116 7.43 -9.93 -31.02
CA LEU A 116 6.32 -9.35 -30.26
C LEU A 116 6.21 -9.98 -28.85
N ILE A 117 6.35 -11.30 -28.75
CA ILE A 117 6.29 -12.01 -27.46
C ILE A 117 7.47 -11.59 -26.57
N LEU A 118 8.69 -11.53 -27.11
CA LEU A 118 9.88 -11.11 -26.35
C LEU A 118 9.82 -9.65 -25.92
N ASP A 119 9.29 -8.77 -26.76
CA ASP A 119 9.09 -7.34 -26.47
C ASP A 119 8.06 -7.17 -25.35
N LEU A 120 6.92 -7.88 -25.44
CA LEU A 120 5.91 -7.91 -24.38
C LEU A 120 6.47 -8.45 -23.07
N TYR A 121 7.26 -9.51 -23.13
CA TYR A 121 7.91 -10.08 -21.94
C TYR A 121 8.83 -9.08 -21.25
N ASP A 122 9.67 -8.38 -22.02
CA ASP A 122 10.61 -7.40 -21.47
C ASP A 122 9.88 -6.19 -20.88
N GLU A 123 8.84 -5.70 -21.54
CA GLU A 123 7.96 -4.64 -21.02
C GLU A 123 7.31 -5.07 -19.70
N LEU A 124 6.81 -6.31 -19.64
CA LEU A 124 6.14 -6.86 -18.48
C LEU A 124 7.09 -7.02 -17.30
N ARG A 125 8.29 -7.55 -17.56
CA ARG A 125 9.35 -7.63 -16.55
C ARG A 125 9.69 -6.26 -15.97
N ARG A 126 9.93 -5.25 -16.81
CA ARG A 126 10.29 -3.90 -16.32
C ARG A 126 9.18 -3.29 -15.45
N LEU A 127 7.92 -3.48 -15.86
CA LEU A 127 6.78 -3.01 -15.08
C LEU A 127 6.66 -3.74 -13.75
N LEU A 128 6.89 -5.06 -13.72
CA LEU A 128 6.87 -5.84 -12.48
C LEU A 128 8.04 -5.53 -11.55
N GLU A 129 9.22 -5.22 -12.09
CA GLU A 129 10.36 -4.75 -11.28
C GLU A 129 10.03 -3.42 -10.60
N LYS A 130 9.39 -2.50 -11.34
CA LYS A 130 8.88 -1.23 -10.77
C LYS A 130 7.83 -1.49 -9.69
N LEU A 131 6.84 -2.34 -9.97
CA LEU A 131 5.82 -2.72 -9.00
C LEU A 131 6.43 -3.39 -7.76
N SER A 132 7.46 -4.20 -7.91
CA SER A 132 8.13 -4.83 -6.77
C SER A 132 8.82 -3.82 -5.87
N ALA A 133 9.41 -2.77 -6.44
CA ALA A 133 9.98 -1.67 -5.67
C ALA A 133 8.87 -0.88 -4.96
N GLU A 134 7.83 -0.46 -5.69
CA GLU A 134 6.67 0.27 -5.13
C GLU A 134 5.98 -0.52 -4.00
N HIS A 135 5.79 -1.82 -4.18
CA HIS A 135 5.24 -2.71 -3.15
C HIS A 135 6.14 -2.75 -1.90
N GLY A 136 7.46 -2.79 -2.09
CA GLY A 136 8.43 -2.73 -0.99
C GLY A 136 8.34 -1.42 -0.22
N ASP A 137 8.29 -0.29 -0.94
CA ASP A 137 8.19 1.05 -0.36
C ASP A 137 6.91 1.21 0.47
N ILE A 138 5.77 0.75 -0.05
CA ILE A 138 4.48 0.78 0.67
C ILE A 138 4.54 -0.06 1.96
N LEU A 139 5.16 -1.24 1.93
CA LEU A 139 5.31 -2.06 3.14
C LEU A 139 6.21 -1.40 4.18
N VAL A 140 7.27 -0.70 3.75
CA VAL A 140 8.14 0.07 4.64
C VAL A 140 7.36 1.24 5.25
N HIS A 141 6.64 2.00 4.43
CA HIS A 141 5.79 3.11 4.89
C HIS A 141 4.72 2.62 5.89
N LEU A 142 3.99 1.55 5.58
CA LEU A 142 3.00 0.95 6.49
C LEU A 142 3.63 0.54 7.83
N ARG A 143 4.85 0.01 7.81
CA ARG A 143 5.57 -0.37 9.04
C ARG A 143 5.92 0.87 9.86
N LEU A 144 6.55 1.88 9.26
CA LEU A 144 6.96 3.12 9.93
C LEU A 144 5.75 3.86 10.51
N LEU A 145 4.67 3.99 9.74
CA LEU A 145 3.41 4.58 10.20
C LEU A 145 2.86 3.87 11.43
N ASN A 146 2.89 2.53 11.44
CA ASN A 146 2.43 1.78 12.61
C ASN A 146 3.34 1.93 13.83
N GLU A 147 4.66 2.02 13.63
CA GLU A 147 5.61 2.33 14.71
C GLU A 147 5.35 3.72 15.29
N ASP A 148 5.02 4.71 14.46
CA ASP A 148 4.70 6.07 14.91
C ASP A 148 3.31 6.16 15.57
N ILE A 149 2.32 5.40 15.10
CA ILE A 149 1.03 5.23 15.79
C ILE A 149 1.23 4.62 17.18
N ASP A 150 2.11 3.62 17.33
CA ASP A 150 2.40 3.03 18.65
C ASP A 150 3.04 4.07 19.59
N LYS A 151 4.01 4.84 19.09
CA LYS A 151 4.65 5.92 19.87
C LYS A 151 3.64 6.99 20.26
N PHE A 152 2.78 7.41 19.33
CA PHE A 152 1.74 8.40 19.60
C PHE A 152 0.79 7.90 20.70
N ASN A 153 0.30 6.67 20.59
CA ASN A 153 -0.60 6.08 21.59
C ASN A 153 0.07 5.93 22.96
N LEU A 154 1.38 5.71 23.02
CA LEU A 154 2.15 5.66 24.26
C LEU A 154 2.36 7.06 24.86
N SER A 155 2.75 8.04 24.04
CA SER A 155 3.03 9.42 24.45
C SER A 155 1.76 10.16 24.89
N PHE A 156 0.62 9.86 24.28
CA PHE A 156 -0.66 10.50 24.56
C PHE A 156 -1.69 9.56 25.18
N ASP A 157 -1.27 8.79 26.19
CA ASP A 157 -2.25 8.06 27.01
C ASP A 157 -3.10 9.07 27.80
N PHE A 158 -4.36 9.24 27.36
CA PHE A 158 -5.31 10.16 27.98
C PHE A 158 -5.52 9.88 29.46
N GLY A 159 -5.44 8.61 29.90
CA GLY A 159 -5.55 8.27 31.32
C GLY A 159 -4.39 8.82 32.13
N LEU A 160 -3.16 8.73 31.59
CA LEU A 160 -1.96 9.25 32.22
C LEU A 160 -1.97 10.79 32.24
N ILE A 161 -2.31 11.43 31.11
CA ILE A 161 -2.40 12.88 30.97
C ILE A 161 -3.46 13.46 31.91
N ALA A 162 -4.65 12.84 31.95
CA ALA A 162 -5.74 13.28 32.84
C ALA A 162 -5.34 13.15 34.31
N ALA A 163 -4.74 12.01 34.71
CA ALA A 163 -4.26 11.82 36.08
C ALA A 163 -3.17 12.84 36.47
N GLN A 164 -2.29 13.20 35.52
CA GLN A 164 -1.23 14.17 35.76
C GLN A 164 -1.78 15.60 35.88
N ILE A 165 -2.79 15.96 35.07
CA ILE A 165 -3.52 17.22 35.21
C ILE A 165 -4.23 17.30 36.55
N GLU A 166 -4.90 16.23 36.98
CA GLU A 166 -5.59 16.16 38.29
C GLU A 166 -4.61 16.27 39.47
N ALA A 167 -3.45 15.62 39.37
CA ALA A 167 -2.40 15.73 40.38
C ALA A 167 -1.89 17.18 40.51
N MET A 168 -1.77 17.93 39.41
CA MET A 168 -1.42 19.36 39.42
C MET A 168 -2.53 20.26 39.99
N GLU A 169 -3.78 19.80 39.98
CA GLU A 169 -4.94 20.51 40.54
C GLU A 169 -5.15 20.27 42.04
N GLY A 170 -4.36 19.38 42.67
CA GLY A 170 -4.28 19.25 44.14
C GLY A 170 -5.21 18.20 44.77
N GLY A 171 -5.61 17.18 44.01
CA GLY A 171 -6.52 16.12 44.45
C GLY A 171 -7.58 15.86 43.38
N PRO A 172 -8.57 14.96 43.60
CA PRO A 172 -9.67 14.82 42.66
C PRO A 172 -10.48 16.12 42.70
N ALA A 173 -10.02 17.12 41.94
CA ALA A 173 -10.86 18.19 41.48
C ALA A 173 -11.99 17.46 40.78
N VAL A 174 -13.15 17.47 41.44
CA VAL A 174 -14.42 17.37 40.74
C VAL A 174 -14.35 18.54 39.78
N ILE A 175 -13.78 18.30 38.60
CA ILE A 175 -13.95 19.18 37.45
C ILE A 175 -15.45 19.45 37.46
N ALA A 176 -15.86 20.71 37.53
CA ALA A 176 -17.23 21.07 37.25
C ALA A 176 -17.50 20.61 35.81
N GLY A 177 -18.05 19.39 35.64
CA GLY A 177 -18.13 18.66 34.37
C GLY A 177 -17.18 17.46 34.19
N GLY A 178 -16.59 16.91 35.26
CA GLY A 178 -15.63 15.81 35.20
C GLY A 178 -16.23 14.51 34.66
N LEU A 179 -15.65 14.03 33.55
CA LEU A 179 -15.98 12.75 32.94
C LEU A 179 -15.93 11.64 34.01
N GLN A 180 -17.01 10.88 34.13
CA GLN A 180 -17.06 9.67 34.96
C GLN A 180 -15.98 8.68 34.48
N ALA A 181 -15.54 7.76 35.35
CA ALA A 181 -14.47 6.81 35.02
C ALA A 181 -14.73 6.07 33.68
N GLY A 182 -15.99 5.69 33.40
CA GLY A 182 -16.37 5.08 32.12
C GLY A 182 -16.27 6.04 30.92
N GLU A 183 -16.63 7.31 31.10
CA GLU A 183 -16.53 8.34 30.04
C GLU A 183 -15.05 8.68 29.71
N ARG A 184 -14.15 8.60 30.70
CA ARG A 184 -12.70 8.73 30.48
C ARG A 184 -12.11 7.57 29.69
N GLU A 185 -12.55 6.35 29.98
CA GLU A 185 -12.11 5.15 29.27
C GLU A 185 -12.60 5.15 27.81
N GLU A 186 -13.85 5.59 27.59
CA GLU A 186 -14.39 5.80 26.25
C GLU A 186 -13.63 6.88 25.47
N LEU A 187 -13.33 8.02 26.10
CA LEU A 187 -12.58 9.10 25.45
C LEU A 187 -11.16 8.66 25.12
N SER A 188 -10.47 7.98 26.04
CA SER A 188 -9.14 7.39 25.81
C SER A 188 -9.16 6.43 24.62
N THR A 189 -10.19 5.59 24.53
CA THR A 189 -10.35 4.66 23.41
C THR A 189 -10.56 5.38 22.07
N ARG A 190 -11.31 6.50 22.06
CA ARG A 190 -11.54 7.31 20.85
C ARG A 190 -10.32 8.13 20.43
N MET A 191 -9.47 8.51 21.37
CA MET A 191 -8.25 9.27 21.09
C MET A 191 -7.13 8.41 20.51
N ARG A 192 -7.15 7.10 20.78
CA ARG A 192 -6.18 6.16 20.21
C ARG A 192 -6.32 6.03 18.70
N LEU A 193 -5.18 6.09 18.00
CA LEU A 193 -5.11 5.78 16.59
C LEU A 193 -4.99 4.27 16.40
N LYS A 194 -5.78 3.74 15.47
CA LYS A 194 -5.74 2.31 15.14
C LYS A 194 -4.61 2.04 14.18
N ARG A 195 -3.87 0.96 14.44
CA ARG A 195 -2.91 0.41 13.49
C ARG A 195 -3.59 0.14 12.16
N ARG A 196 -2.82 0.34 11.09
CA ARG A 196 -3.23 0.02 9.73
C ARG A 196 -2.70 -1.35 9.35
N SER A 197 -3.47 -2.08 8.56
CA SER A 197 -3.08 -3.32 7.91
C SER A 197 -3.61 -3.30 6.50
N LEU A 198 -2.79 -3.71 5.53
CA LEU A 198 -3.22 -3.90 4.15
C LEU A 198 -3.45 -5.40 3.91
N SER A 199 -4.59 -5.74 3.35
CA SER A 199 -4.87 -7.10 2.94
C SER A 199 -4.13 -7.46 1.64
N PRO A 200 -3.86 -8.75 1.38
CA PRO A 200 -3.28 -9.20 0.10
C PRO A 200 -4.12 -8.84 -1.13
N ALA A 201 -5.42 -8.55 -0.95
CA ALA A 201 -6.28 -8.06 -2.03
C ALA A 201 -6.05 -6.57 -2.32
N GLU A 202 -5.71 -5.78 -1.31
CA GLU A 202 -5.47 -4.35 -1.44
C GLU A 202 -4.08 -4.06 -2.00
N LEU A 203 -3.09 -4.87 -1.61
CA LEU A 203 -1.70 -4.80 -2.05
C LEU A 203 -1.21 -6.20 -2.46
N PRO A 204 -1.66 -6.71 -3.63
CA PRO A 204 -1.21 -8.03 -4.11
C PRO A 204 0.28 -8.00 -4.44
N PRO A 205 1.08 -9.00 -4.05
CA PRO A 205 2.49 -9.06 -4.40
C PRO A 205 2.64 -9.24 -5.93
N PRO A 206 3.57 -8.51 -6.57
CA PRO A 206 3.81 -8.69 -7.99
C PRO A 206 4.43 -10.06 -8.26
N PRO A 207 3.99 -10.77 -9.32
CA PRO A 207 4.57 -12.06 -9.70
C PRO A 207 6.04 -11.87 -10.10
N PRO A 208 6.97 -12.72 -9.66
CA PRO A 208 8.35 -12.63 -10.08
C PRO A 208 8.50 -13.10 -11.54
N LEU A 209 9.23 -12.35 -12.36
CA LEU A 209 9.63 -12.78 -13.70
C LEU A 209 11.15 -12.85 -13.83
N PRO A 210 11.70 -13.96 -14.35
CA PRO A 210 13.14 -14.06 -14.58
C PRO A 210 13.63 -13.12 -15.69
N PRO A 211 14.90 -12.69 -15.68
CA PRO A 211 15.47 -11.85 -16.73
C PRO A 211 15.35 -12.47 -18.12
N LEU A 212 15.04 -11.65 -19.13
CA LEU A 212 14.89 -12.11 -20.52
C LEU A 212 16.13 -12.88 -21.03
N LYS A 213 17.34 -12.49 -20.59
CA LYS A 213 18.59 -13.18 -20.99
C LYS A 213 18.60 -14.66 -20.60
N GLU A 214 17.98 -15.01 -19.48
CA GLU A 214 17.94 -16.39 -18.97
C GLU A 214 16.86 -17.21 -19.65
N VAL A 215 15.72 -16.59 -19.99
CA VAL A 215 14.55 -17.30 -20.53
C VAL A 215 14.41 -17.25 -22.04
N LYS A 216 15.10 -16.33 -22.75
CA LYS A 216 14.92 -16.12 -24.19
C LYS A 216 15.11 -17.38 -25.03
N GLY A 217 16.14 -18.18 -24.72
CA GLY A 217 16.41 -19.44 -25.41
C GLY A 217 15.27 -20.45 -25.22
N GLY A 218 14.83 -20.63 -23.97
CA GLY A 218 13.72 -21.53 -23.64
C GLY A 218 12.39 -21.07 -24.22
N LEU A 219 12.05 -19.78 -24.11
CA LEU A 219 10.84 -19.21 -24.71
C LEU A 219 10.82 -19.42 -26.22
N THR A 220 11.94 -19.21 -26.92
CA THR A 220 12.01 -19.42 -28.36
C THR A 220 11.86 -20.88 -28.75
N ALA A 221 12.36 -21.82 -27.93
CA ALA A 221 12.21 -23.25 -28.17
C ALA A 221 10.78 -23.76 -27.91
N LEU A 222 10.02 -23.08 -27.04
CA LEU A 222 8.64 -23.41 -26.69
C LEU A 222 7.61 -22.89 -27.71
N LEU A 223 8.00 -22.00 -28.64
CA LEU A 223 7.12 -21.23 -29.55
C LEU A 223 7.35 -21.51 -31.04
#